data_AF-R6RA88-F1
#
_entry.id   AF-R6RA88-F1
#
_cell.length_a   1.000
_cell.length_b   1.000
_cell.length_c   1.000
_cell.angle_alpha   90.00
_cell.angle_beta   90.00
_cell.angle_gamma   90.00
#
_symmetry.space_group_name_H-M   'P 1'
#
loop_
_entity.id
_entity.type
_entity.pdbx_description
1 polymer ?
#
loop_
_entity_poly.entity_id
_entity_poly.type
_entity_poly.pdbx_seq_one_letter_code
_entity_poly.pdbx_strand_id
1 'polypeptide(L)'
;MINRDKIKNDNGVTLIALVITIAVLLILAGVTIAEVFSDEGLWDKSNQFAESANATIEENSEQVNNMINELDEIMNPWVQNKTVVTKKMKSGTKTYNVGDDYTYDCGVSGYTGKWKVLGAEKGKLLIMSTIDVGTLTLSGKDGYNTGISKLNAMCATYGKNSRSITVEDINRVTGYDPTNTGTGTKYEVGNTYEYGNTVTYKLSGATSANGATNTSTGATAGTITTFICPDGRTLGQNGVDSIAIKSTHYWYYPDSLTNTEGTGTVKGISKTSAAYKMIFGDSTATAAKTGNKYWLASHGNGTCLDVCSFNTFCVREGGYVRAYNTWNSNEKSYQVAFGVRAVVPVE
;
A
#
# COMPACT_ATOMS: atom_id res chain seq x y z
N MET A 1 97.46 -29.81 85.00
CA MET A 1 97.93 -29.80 83.59
C MET A 1 96.89 -29.11 82.73
N ILE A 2 97.36 -28.22 81.84
CA ILE A 2 96.65 -27.51 80.75
C ILE A 2 96.09 -28.58 79.76
N ASN A 3 94.93 -28.47 79.09
CA ASN A 3 94.64 -27.49 78.03
C ASN A 3 93.15 -27.30 77.69
N ARG A 4 92.82 -26.08 77.24
CA ARG A 4 91.59 -25.62 76.58
C ARG A 4 91.65 -25.94 75.08
N ASP A 5 90.49 -26.22 74.48
CA ASP A 5 90.07 -26.01 73.07
C ASP A 5 88.71 -26.72 72.89
N LYS A 6 87.62 -26.24 72.29
CA LYS A 6 87.29 -25.14 71.36
C LYS A 6 85.81 -24.73 71.53
N ILE A 7 85.53 -23.48 71.21
CA ILE A 7 84.27 -22.71 71.15
C ILE A 7 83.39 -23.18 69.94
N LYS A 8 82.03 -23.23 69.93
CA LYS A 8 81.06 -22.12 69.66
C LYS A 8 79.58 -22.59 69.68
N ASN A 9 78.67 -21.67 70.04
CA ASN A 9 77.20 -21.79 70.11
C ASN A 9 76.49 -21.66 68.74
N ASP A 10 75.50 -22.52 68.47
CA ASP A 10 74.65 -22.53 67.25
C ASP A 10 73.28 -21.82 67.41
N ASN A 11 73.14 -20.82 68.29
CA ASN A 11 71.84 -20.16 68.55
C ASN A 11 71.67 -18.78 67.86
N GLY A 12 72.55 -18.41 66.92
CA GLY A 12 72.47 -17.14 66.17
C GLY A 12 72.00 -17.26 64.71
N VAL A 13 72.09 -18.45 64.12
CA VAL A 13 71.82 -18.66 62.69
C VAL A 13 70.31 -18.67 62.39
N THR A 14 69.47 -19.10 63.35
CA THR A 14 68.02 -19.25 63.15
C THR A 14 67.26 -17.93 63.08
N LEU A 15 67.60 -16.95 63.92
CA LEU A 15 66.89 -15.66 63.97
C LEU A 15 67.34 -14.71 62.84
N ILE A 16 68.64 -14.70 62.52
CA ILE A 16 69.20 -13.88 61.43
C ILE A 16 68.68 -14.37 60.08
N ALA A 17 68.65 -15.69 59.85
CA ALA A 17 68.06 -16.26 58.65
C ALA A 17 66.58 -15.86 58.51
N LEU A 18 65.80 -15.97 59.58
CA LEU A 18 64.38 -15.59 59.59
C LEU A 18 64.16 -14.12 59.25
N VAL A 19 64.95 -13.21 59.84
CA VAL A 19 64.86 -11.76 59.57
C VAL A 19 65.20 -11.45 58.11
N ILE A 20 66.24 -12.08 57.56
CA ILE A 20 66.61 -11.92 56.15
C ILE A 20 65.51 -12.46 55.23
N THR A 21 64.92 -13.62 55.55
CA THR A 21 63.80 -14.17 54.76
C THR A 21 62.59 -13.24 54.76
N ILE A 22 62.24 -12.65 55.92
CA ILE A 22 61.14 -11.67 56.00
C ILE A 22 61.47 -10.41 55.19
N ALA A 23 62.70 -9.89 55.28
CA ALA A 23 63.12 -8.71 54.53
C ALA A 23 63.07 -8.95 53.00
N VAL A 24 63.55 -10.11 52.54
CA VAL A 24 63.47 -10.51 51.13
C VAL A 24 62.02 -10.66 50.68
N LEU A 25 61.16 -11.29 51.48
CA LEU A 25 59.74 -11.42 51.19
C LEU A 25 59.03 -10.06 51.11
N LEU A 26 59.36 -9.12 51.99
CA LEU A 26 58.80 -7.77 51.97
C LEU A 26 59.22 -6.96 50.73
N ILE A 27 60.48 -7.12 50.29
CA ILE A 27 60.96 -6.47 49.06
C ILE A 27 60.29 -7.09 47.84
N LEU A 28 60.21 -8.42 47.76
CA LEU A 28 59.49 -9.10 46.68
C LEU A 28 58.00 -8.73 46.66
N ALA A 29 57.35 -8.66 47.81
CA ALA A 29 55.97 -8.20 47.94
C ALA A 29 55.81 -6.75 47.47
N GLY A 30 56.71 -5.85 47.86
CA GLY A 30 56.69 -4.45 47.42
C GLY A 30 56.81 -4.30 45.89
N VAL A 31 57.73 -5.05 45.26
CA VAL A 31 57.92 -5.02 43.79
C VAL A 31 56.72 -5.62 43.06
N THR A 32 56.22 -6.77 43.51
CA THR A 32 55.04 -7.42 42.90
C THR A 32 53.78 -6.57 43.04
N ILE A 33 53.52 -5.97 44.20
CA ILE A 33 52.37 -5.06 44.42
C ILE A 33 52.50 -3.83 43.51
N ALA A 34 53.70 -3.24 43.39
CA ALA A 34 53.92 -2.09 42.52
C ALA A 34 53.66 -2.41 41.04
N GLU A 35 54.04 -3.60 40.55
CA GLU A 35 53.78 -4.01 39.16
C GLU A 35 52.32 -4.40 38.92
N VAL A 36 51.64 -4.89 39.95
CA VAL A 36 50.23 -5.27 39.91
C VAL A 36 49.32 -4.04 39.90
N PHE A 37 49.67 -2.97 40.64
CA PHE A 37 48.88 -1.73 40.81
C PHE A 37 49.49 -0.47 40.14
N SER A 38 50.46 -0.61 39.25
CA SER A 38 50.97 0.52 38.47
C SER A 38 49.96 0.99 37.42
N ASP A 39 50.15 2.20 36.87
CA ASP A 39 49.26 2.84 35.87
C ASP A 39 49.14 2.11 34.51
N GLU A 40 49.75 0.92 34.35
CA GLU A 40 49.48 -0.04 33.27
C GLU A 40 49.62 -1.50 33.77
N GLY A 41 49.41 -1.68 35.06
CA GLY A 41 49.56 -2.93 35.79
C GLY A 41 48.49 -3.95 35.43
N LEU A 42 48.58 -5.11 36.08
CA LEU A 42 47.72 -6.25 35.77
C LEU A 42 46.25 -5.99 36.12
N TRP A 43 45.97 -5.17 37.15
CA TRP A 43 44.61 -4.75 37.50
C TRP A 43 43.98 -3.84 36.45
N ASP A 44 44.68 -2.80 36.00
CA ASP A 44 44.16 -1.85 35.02
C ASP A 44 43.93 -2.51 33.66
N LYS A 45 44.83 -3.40 33.23
CA LYS A 45 44.64 -4.20 32.00
C LYS A 45 43.43 -5.14 32.10
N SER A 46 43.21 -5.77 33.25
CA SER A 46 42.06 -6.65 33.46
C SER A 46 40.75 -5.85 33.44
N ASN A 47 40.72 -4.65 34.04
CA ASN A 47 39.56 -3.77 33.98
C ASN A 47 39.31 -3.26 32.56
N GLN A 48 40.35 -2.81 31.86
CA GLN A 48 40.24 -2.36 30.46
C GLN A 48 39.74 -3.48 29.54
N PHE A 49 40.21 -4.72 29.75
CA PHE A 49 39.70 -5.88 29.01
C PHE A 49 38.23 -6.17 29.34
N ALA A 50 37.83 -6.10 30.61
CA ALA A 50 36.44 -6.30 31.02
C ALA A 50 35.52 -5.21 30.44
N GLU A 51 35.93 -3.94 30.47
CA GLU A 51 35.21 -2.82 29.88
C GLU A 51 35.11 -2.95 28.36
N SER A 52 36.23 -3.27 27.69
CA SER A 52 36.25 -3.50 26.24
C SER A 52 35.39 -4.69 25.82
N ALA A 53 35.41 -5.79 26.58
CA ALA A 53 34.57 -6.95 26.33
C ALA A 53 33.08 -6.62 26.53
N ASN A 54 32.73 -5.91 27.61
CA ASN A 54 31.35 -5.46 27.85
C ASN A 54 30.86 -4.52 26.75
N ALA A 55 31.67 -3.54 26.35
CA ALA A 55 31.35 -2.61 25.25
C ALA A 55 31.15 -3.37 23.92
N THR A 56 31.99 -4.36 23.63
CA THR A 56 31.86 -5.20 22.42
C THR A 56 30.58 -6.05 22.45
N ILE A 57 30.18 -6.56 23.62
CA ILE A 57 28.94 -7.33 23.78
C ILE A 57 27.72 -6.42 23.62
N GLU A 58 27.75 -5.22 24.20
CA GLU A 58 26.68 -4.21 24.07
C GLU A 58 26.53 -3.77 22.61
N GLU A 59 27.62 -3.39 21.94
CA GLU A 59 27.61 -2.97 20.54
C GLU A 59 27.08 -4.08 19.62
N ASN A 60 27.54 -5.32 19.79
CA ASN A 60 27.03 -6.46 19.02
C ASN A 60 25.54 -6.73 19.29
N SER A 61 25.09 -6.54 20.53
CA SER A 61 23.68 -6.71 20.89
C SER A 61 22.80 -5.63 20.26
N GLU A 62 23.27 -4.38 20.23
CA GLU A 62 22.59 -3.27 19.54
C GLU A 62 22.52 -3.50 18.03
N GLN A 63 23.62 -3.91 17.39
CA GLN A 63 23.64 -4.22 15.97
C GLN A 63 22.65 -5.35 15.63
N VAL A 64 22.65 -6.44 16.39
CA VAL A 64 21.69 -7.54 16.21
C VAL A 64 20.25 -7.08 16.40
N ASN A 65 19.97 -6.23 17.40
CA ASN A 65 18.63 -5.69 17.61
C ASN A 65 18.19 -4.77 16.46
N ASN A 66 19.09 -3.94 15.93
CA ASN A 66 18.81 -3.11 14.77
C ASN A 66 18.49 -3.97 13.54
N MET A 67 19.29 -5.01 13.27
CA MET A 67 19.02 -5.96 12.18
C MET A 67 17.69 -6.70 12.37
N ILE A 68 17.34 -7.09 13.60
CA ILE A 68 16.05 -7.71 13.90
C ILE A 68 14.91 -6.75 13.61
N ASN A 69 15.05 -5.46 13.98
CA ASN A 69 14.04 -4.45 13.71
C ASN A 69 13.88 -4.18 12.21
N GLU A 70 14.99 -4.06 11.46
CA GLU A 70 14.95 -3.90 10.00
C GLU A 70 14.30 -5.13 9.32
N LEU A 71 14.65 -6.34 9.77
CA LEU A 71 14.06 -7.57 9.25
C LEU A 71 12.55 -7.64 9.56
N ASP A 72 12.16 -7.25 10.77
CA ASP A 72 10.76 -7.20 11.19
C ASP A 72 9.96 -6.14 10.41
N GLU A 73 10.58 -5.01 10.05
CA GLU A 73 9.99 -4.05 9.11
C GLU A 73 9.78 -4.63 7.71
N ILE A 74 10.67 -5.48 7.21
CA ILE A 74 10.54 -6.06 5.86
C ILE A 74 9.56 -7.24 5.85
N MET A 75 9.55 -8.05 6.91
CA MET A 75 8.76 -9.28 6.98
C MET A 75 7.27 -9.01 7.21
N ASN A 76 6.93 -7.93 7.89
CA ASN A 76 5.53 -7.66 8.23
C ASN A 76 4.84 -6.81 7.17
N PRO A 77 3.76 -7.31 6.54
CA PRO A 77 3.09 -6.59 5.48
C PRO A 77 2.22 -5.45 6.03
N TRP A 78 2.10 -4.38 5.24
CA TRP A 78 1.03 -3.41 5.42
C TRP A 78 -0.32 -4.06 5.12
N VAL A 79 -1.27 -3.88 6.03
CA VAL A 79 -2.66 -4.34 5.89
C VAL A 79 -3.61 -3.15 6.04
N GLN A 80 -4.73 -3.18 5.32
CA GLN A 80 -5.70 -2.11 5.27
C GLN A 80 -7.08 -2.59 5.73
N ASN A 81 -7.73 -1.77 6.55
CA ASN A 81 -9.15 -1.85 6.85
C ASN A 81 -9.78 -0.48 6.54
N LYS A 82 -10.44 -0.38 5.38
CA LYS A 82 -11.00 0.88 4.86
C LYS A 82 -9.97 2.01 4.90
N THR A 83 -10.16 3.01 5.76
CA THR A 83 -9.29 4.18 5.86
C THR A 83 -8.11 4.00 6.81
N VAL A 84 -7.98 2.87 7.49
CA VAL A 84 -6.91 2.61 8.44
C VAL A 84 -5.93 1.61 7.86
N VAL A 85 -4.65 1.95 7.84
CA VAL A 85 -3.55 1.16 7.29
C VAL A 85 -2.57 0.88 8.42
N THR A 86 -2.27 -0.39 8.67
CA THR A 86 -1.44 -0.81 9.81
C THR A 86 -0.32 -1.75 9.39
N LYS A 87 0.82 -1.64 10.06
CA LYS A 87 1.94 -2.59 10.01
C LYS A 87 2.24 -3.03 11.43
N LYS A 88 2.08 -4.32 11.72
CA LYS A 88 2.39 -4.89 13.03
C LYS A 88 3.86 -5.25 13.04
N MET A 89 4.60 -4.77 14.02
CA MET A 89 6.02 -5.00 14.23
C MET A 89 6.23 -5.43 15.67
N LYS A 90 7.37 -6.05 15.97
CA LYS A 90 7.83 -6.38 17.33
C LYS A 90 7.89 -5.15 18.23
N SER A 91 8.31 -4.01 17.67
CA SER A 91 8.39 -2.73 18.38
C SER A 91 7.04 -2.06 18.63
N GLY A 92 5.98 -2.53 17.97
CA GLY A 92 4.62 -1.98 18.09
C GLY A 92 3.85 -1.99 16.77
N THR A 93 2.68 -1.35 16.74
CA THR A 93 1.89 -1.21 15.51
C THR A 93 2.03 0.19 14.95
N LYS A 94 2.58 0.32 13.74
CA LYS A 94 2.57 1.57 12.99
C LYS A 94 1.22 1.71 12.30
N THR A 95 0.59 2.88 12.42
CA THR A 95 -0.73 3.15 11.87
C THR A 95 -0.70 4.43 11.05
N TYR A 96 -1.27 4.39 9.85
CA TYR A 96 -1.61 5.54 9.04
C TYR A 96 -3.11 5.54 8.74
N ASN A 97 -3.66 6.73 8.52
CA ASN A 97 -4.98 6.92 7.96
C ASN A 97 -4.86 7.36 6.49
N VAL A 98 -5.81 6.91 5.68
CA VAL A 98 -5.93 7.38 4.30
C VAL A 98 -6.20 8.88 4.31
N GLY A 99 -5.37 9.64 3.59
CA GLY A 99 -5.35 11.10 3.60
C GLY A 99 -4.27 11.72 4.49
N ASP A 100 -3.55 10.94 5.29
CA ASP A 100 -2.37 11.42 6.03
C ASP A 100 -1.30 11.91 5.05
N ASP A 101 -0.59 12.98 5.41
CA ASP A 101 0.55 13.46 4.64
C ASP A 101 1.69 12.43 4.67
N TYR A 102 2.34 12.24 3.52
CA TYR A 102 3.50 11.37 3.40
C TYR A 102 4.62 12.11 2.66
N THR A 103 5.77 12.23 3.29
CA THR A 103 6.95 12.85 2.69
C THR A 103 7.55 11.89 1.66
N TYR A 104 7.43 12.23 0.39
CA TYR A 104 7.98 11.45 -0.72
C TYR A 104 8.54 12.39 -1.79
N ASP A 105 9.81 12.19 -2.11
CA ASP A 105 10.45 12.83 -3.25
C ASP A 105 10.34 11.89 -4.47
N CYS A 106 9.56 12.32 -5.46
CA CYS A 106 9.38 11.57 -6.69
C CYS A 106 10.48 11.82 -7.73
N GLY A 107 11.41 12.75 -7.49
CA GLY A 107 12.52 13.09 -8.41
C GLY A 107 12.09 13.73 -9.73
N VAL A 108 10.80 14.03 -9.93
CA VAL A 108 10.28 14.65 -11.15
C VAL A 108 10.42 16.17 -11.06
N SER A 109 11.30 16.73 -11.90
CA SER A 109 11.51 18.18 -12.01
C SER A 109 10.21 18.93 -12.29
N GLY A 110 9.90 19.94 -11.47
CA GLY A 110 8.71 20.79 -11.62
C GLY A 110 7.42 20.21 -11.04
N TYR A 111 7.44 19.00 -10.46
CA TYR A 111 6.29 18.49 -9.72
C TYR A 111 6.14 19.22 -8.37
N THR A 112 4.97 19.83 -8.15
CA THR A 112 4.66 20.63 -6.95
C THR A 112 3.58 20.00 -6.06
N GLY A 113 3.07 18.85 -6.46
CA GLY A 113 2.04 18.13 -5.70
C GLY A 113 2.58 17.55 -4.40
N LYS A 114 1.69 17.33 -3.44
CA LYS A 114 2.00 16.57 -2.24
C LYS A 114 1.68 15.09 -2.47
N TRP A 115 2.13 14.27 -1.54
CA TRP A 115 1.81 12.85 -1.48
C TRP A 115 1.08 12.54 -0.18
N LYS A 116 0.06 11.69 -0.28
CA LYS A 116 -0.75 11.28 0.86
C LYS A 116 -0.98 9.79 0.85
N VAL A 117 -1.17 9.20 2.02
CA VAL A 117 -1.47 7.78 2.17
C VAL A 117 -2.80 7.45 1.48
N LEU A 118 -2.78 6.49 0.56
CA LEU A 118 -3.95 5.98 -0.16
C LEU A 118 -4.50 4.69 0.45
N GLY A 119 -3.63 3.81 0.94
CA GLY A 119 -4.04 2.47 1.37
C GLY A 119 -2.86 1.50 1.44
N ALA A 120 -3.14 0.21 1.32
CA ALA A 120 -2.13 -0.82 1.16
C ALA A 120 -2.56 -1.87 0.13
N GLU A 121 -1.60 -2.40 -0.61
CA GLU A 121 -1.81 -3.46 -1.60
C GLU A 121 -0.59 -4.37 -1.65
N LYS A 122 -0.81 -5.69 -1.66
CA LYS A 122 0.25 -6.71 -1.72
C LYS A 122 1.35 -6.48 -0.66
N GLY A 123 0.95 -6.09 0.55
CA GLY A 123 1.84 -5.85 1.69
C GLY A 123 2.61 -4.53 1.66
N LYS A 124 2.42 -3.68 0.65
CA LYS A 124 3.07 -2.37 0.54
C LYS A 124 2.11 -1.24 0.89
N LEU A 125 2.64 -0.18 1.48
CA LEU A 125 1.91 1.07 1.66
C LEU A 125 1.74 1.74 0.29
N LEU A 126 0.57 2.28 0.01
CA LEU A 126 0.31 3.05 -1.20
C LEU A 126 0.19 4.53 -0.85
N ILE A 127 0.87 5.37 -1.63
CA ILE A 127 0.71 6.82 -1.58
C ILE A 127 0.18 7.33 -2.93
N MET A 128 -0.56 8.45 -2.92
CA MET A 128 -1.16 9.05 -4.11
C MET A 128 -0.82 10.53 -4.25
N SER A 129 -0.70 10.99 -5.49
CA SER A 129 -0.54 12.40 -5.82
C SER A 129 -1.78 13.24 -5.43
N THR A 130 -1.57 14.36 -4.75
CA THR A 130 -2.67 15.27 -4.38
C THR A 130 -3.11 16.21 -5.49
N ILE A 131 -2.38 16.23 -6.62
CA ILE A 131 -2.77 16.90 -7.86
C ILE A 131 -2.75 15.92 -9.03
N ASP A 132 -3.38 16.31 -10.14
CA ASP A 132 -3.31 15.54 -11.37
C ASP A 132 -1.88 15.64 -11.93
N VAL A 133 -1.28 14.50 -12.29
CA VAL A 133 0.04 14.43 -12.94
C VAL A 133 -0.01 14.69 -14.44
N GLY A 134 -1.23 14.85 -14.96
CA GLY A 134 -1.52 15.17 -16.34
C GLY A 134 -3.00 14.97 -16.64
N THR A 135 -3.38 15.21 -17.89
CA THR A 135 -4.75 15.04 -18.38
C THR A 135 -4.73 14.09 -19.56
N LEU A 136 -5.69 13.15 -19.60
CA LEU A 136 -5.82 12.21 -20.71
C LEU A 136 -7.24 12.28 -21.30
N THR A 137 -7.32 12.42 -22.61
CA THR A 137 -8.57 12.30 -23.37
C THR A 137 -8.73 10.86 -23.85
N LEU A 138 -9.82 10.21 -23.46
CA LEU A 138 -10.20 8.89 -23.96
C LEU A 138 -11.42 9.03 -24.86
N SER A 139 -11.44 8.30 -25.98
CA SER A 139 -12.55 8.28 -26.93
C SER A 139 -12.60 6.97 -27.71
N GLY A 140 -13.80 6.42 -27.85
CA GLY A 140 -14.07 5.28 -28.72
C GLY A 140 -13.28 4.02 -28.38
N LYS A 141 -13.22 3.11 -29.35
CA LYS A 141 -12.57 1.80 -29.21
C LYS A 141 -11.09 1.90 -28.83
N ASP A 142 -10.35 2.84 -29.42
CA ASP A 142 -8.93 3.06 -29.08
C ASP A 142 -8.77 3.53 -27.63
N GLY A 143 -9.62 4.46 -27.19
CA GLY A 143 -9.62 4.96 -25.82
C GLY A 143 -9.88 3.86 -24.79
N TYR A 144 -10.81 2.94 -25.07
CA TYR A 144 -11.01 1.76 -24.23
C TYR A 144 -9.81 0.81 -24.28
N ASN A 145 -9.34 0.42 -25.47
CA ASN A 145 -8.28 -0.60 -25.61
C ASN A 145 -6.92 -0.16 -25.07
N THR A 146 -6.59 1.13 -25.20
CA THR A 146 -5.25 1.66 -24.87
C THR A 146 -5.23 2.57 -23.65
N GLY A 147 -6.41 2.96 -23.13
CA GLY A 147 -6.53 3.96 -22.08
C GLY A 147 -5.77 3.62 -20.81
N ILE A 148 -5.92 2.40 -20.29
CA ILE A 148 -5.20 1.94 -19.09
C ILE A 148 -3.68 2.00 -19.28
N SER A 149 -3.16 1.54 -20.42
CA SER A 149 -1.73 1.58 -20.70
C SER A 149 -1.21 3.02 -20.78
N LYS A 150 -1.97 3.93 -21.41
CA LYS A 150 -1.64 5.37 -21.48
C LYS A 150 -1.65 6.01 -20.08
N LEU A 151 -2.65 5.69 -19.24
CA LEU A 151 -2.71 6.17 -17.85
C LEU A 151 -1.50 5.71 -17.05
N ASN A 152 -1.14 4.42 -17.12
CA ASN A 152 0.02 3.89 -16.41
C ASN A 152 1.34 4.47 -16.93
N ALA A 153 1.49 4.67 -18.24
CA ALA A 153 2.67 5.29 -18.82
C ALA A 153 2.89 6.72 -18.31
N MET A 154 1.83 7.51 -18.14
CA MET A 154 1.91 8.86 -17.56
C MET A 154 2.38 8.85 -16.10
N CYS A 155 2.05 7.79 -15.34
CA CYS A 155 2.42 7.69 -13.93
C CYS A 155 3.80 7.07 -13.69
N ALA A 156 4.35 6.32 -14.65
CA ALA A 156 5.55 5.50 -14.49
C ALA A 156 6.82 6.27 -14.05
N THR A 157 6.87 7.58 -14.30
CA THR A 157 8.00 8.45 -13.94
C THR A 157 8.02 8.86 -12.47
N TYR A 158 6.93 8.66 -11.73
CA TYR A 158 6.76 9.18 -10.37
C TYR A 158 7.26 8.24 -9.27
N GLY A 159 7.89 7.11 -9.63
CA GLY A 159 8.44 6.17 -8.67
C GLY A 159 8.54 4.74 -9.20
N LYS A 160 9.27 3.89 -8.48
CA LYS A 160 9.37 2.46 -8.81
C LYS A 160 7.99 1.80 -8.68
N ASN A 161 7.58 1.06 -9.72
CA ASN A 161 6.25 0.43 -9.81
C ASN A 161 5.08 1.43 -9.66
N SER A 162 5.33 2.70 -9.93
CA SER A 162 4.27 3.70 -9.98
C SER A 162 3.28 3.39 -11.10
N ARG A 163 2.01 3.70 -10.84
CA ARG A 163 0.90 3.42 -11.75
C ARG A 163 -0.21 4.45 -11.57
N SER A 164 -1.18 4.46 -12.47
CA SER A 164 -2.41 5.21 -12.23
C SER A 164 -3.22 4.55 -11.12
N ILE A 165 -3.97 5.35 -10.37
CA ILE A 165 -4.98 4.85 -9.43
C ILE A 165 -6.01 3.96 -10.14
N THR A 166 -6.49 2.92 -9.45
CA THR A 166 -7.49 1.95 -9.92
C THR A 166 -8.82 2.13 -9.16
N VAL A 167 -9.91 1.56 -9.68
CA VAL A 167 -11.18 1.56 -8.93
C VAL A 167 -11.08 0.65 -7.70
N GLU A 168 -10.27 -0.40 -7.76
CA GLU A 168 -10.02 -1.32 -6.67
C GLU A 168 -9.34 -0.63 -5.49
N ASP A 169 -8.44 0.33 -5.73
CA ASP A 169 -7.88 1.19 -4.67
C ASP A 169 -8.96 1.93 -3.91
N ILE A 170 -9.87 2.59 -4.64
CA ILE A 170 -10.94 3.39 -4.05
C ILE A 170 -11.93 2.47 -3.34
N ASN A 171 -12.31 1.33 -3.92
CA ASN A 171 -13.19 0.37 -3.29
C ASN A 171 -12.64 -0.12 -1.95
N ARG A 172 -11.33 -0.39 -1.86
CA ARG A 172 -10.67 -0.76 -0.58
C ARG A 172 -10.80 0.35 0.47
N VAL A 173 -10.61 1.61 0.07
CA VAL A 173 -10.74 2.77 0.97
C VAL A 173 -12.20 2.95 1.43
N THR A 174 -13.16 2.91 0.51
CA THR A 174 -14.57 3.18 0.81
C THR A 174 -15.24 1.98 1.47
N GLY A 175 -14.69 0.78 1.32
CA GLY A 175 -15.34 -0.49 1.66
C GLY A 175 -16.46 -0.85 0.68
N TYR A 176 -16.37 -0.39 -0.57
CA TYR A 176 -17.39 -0.71 -1.58
C TYR A 176 -17.18 -2.12 -2.10
N ASP A 177 -18.25 -2.91 -2.09
CA ASP A 177 -18.32 -4.22 -2.71
C ASP A 177 -19.51 -4.25 -3.67
N PRO A 178 -19.31 -4.40 -4.99
CA PRO A 178 -20.42 -4.44 -5.93
C PRO A 178 -21.30 -5.69 -5.78
N THR A 179 -20.85 -6.73 -5.06
CA THR A 179 -21.65 -7.92 -4.71
C THR A 179 -22.49 -7.72 -3.44
N ASN A 180 -22.15 -6.72 -2.64
CA ASN A 180 -22.81 -6.37 -1.39
C ASN A 180 -22.73 -4.85 -1.17
N THR A 181 -23.55 -4.11 -1.93
CA THR A 181 -23.54 -2.64 -1.91
C THR A 181 -24.07 -2.10 -0.58
N GLY A 182 -24.14 -0.78 -0.44
CA GLY A 182 -24.72 -0.14 0.74
C GLY A 182 -26.12 -0.63 1.11
N THR A 183 -26.91 -1.17 0.18
CA THR A 183 -28.23 -1.76 0.48
C THR A 183 -28.20 -3.19 1.01
N GLY A 184 -27.02 -3.83 1.10
CA GLY A 184 -26.91 -5.26 1.44
C GLY A 184 -27.21 -6.18 0.25
N THR A 185 -27.32 -5.62 -0.96
CA THR A 185 -27.61 -6.37 -2.19
C THR A 185 -26.56 -6.09 -3.25
N LYS A 186 -26.44 -6.99 -4.22
CA LYS A 186 -25.61 -6.78 -5.40
C LYS A 186 -26.04 -5.51 -6.15
N TYR A 187 -25.10 -4.89 -6.86
CA TYR A 187 -25.37 -3.74 -7.71
C TYR A 187 -26.40 -4.10 -8.79
N GLU A 188 -27.53 -3.37 -8.78
CA GLU A 188 -28.59 -3.42 -9.80
C GLU A 188 -29.22 -4.81 -10.00
N VAL A 189 -29.45 -5.53 -8.89
CA VAL A 189 -30.13 -6.84 -8.89
C VAL A 189 -31.37 -6.84 -9.79
N GLY A 190 -31.48 -7.86 -10.64
CA GLY A 190 -32.62 -8.05 -11.53
C GLY A 190 -32.55 -7.26 -12.84
N ASN A 191 -31.51 -6.45 -13.05
CA ASN A 191 -31.24 -5.81 -14.34
C ASN A 191 -30.29 -6.65 -15.21
N THR A 192 -30.31 -6.37 -16.52
CA THR A 192 -29.36 -6.99 -17.46
C THR A 192 -27.91 -6.65 -17.12
N TYR A 193 -27.70 -5.48 -16.53
CA TYR A 193 -26.40 -4.97 -16.13
C TYR A 193 -26.09 -5.18 -14.63
N GLU A 194 -26.87 -6.02 -13.94
CA GLU A 194 -26.51 -6.49 -12.59
C GLU A 194 -25.04 -6.94 -12.55
N TYR A 195 -24.30 -6.53 -11.51
CA TYR A 195 -22.87 -6.83 -11.44
C TYR A 195 -22.60 -8.34 -11.52
N GLY A 196 -21.72 -8.74 -12.43
CA GLY A 196 -21.39 -10.14 -12.69
C GLY A 196 -22.41 -10.93 -13.49
N ASN A 197 -23.57 -10.37 -13.86
CA ASN A 197 -24.49 -11.00 -14.80
C ASN A 197 -23.83 -11.16 -16.18
N THR A 198 -24.20 -12.21 -16.90
CA THR A 198 -23.71 -12.44 -18.27
C THR A 198 -24.87 -12.32 -19.24
N VAL A 199 -24.70 -11.50 -20.27
CA VAL A 199 -25.65 -11.34 -21.38
C VAL A 199 -25.03 -11.92 -22.65
N THR A 200 -25.80 -12.76 -23.33
CA THR A 200 -25.44 -13.36 -24.62
C THR A 200 -26.20 -12.66 -25.74
N TYR A 201 -25.47 -12.02 -26.65
CA TYR A 201 -25.99 -11.28 -27.79
C TYR A 201 -26.02 -12.17 -29.05
N LYS A 202 -27.14 -12.14 -29.77
CA LYS A 202 -27.34 -12.72 -31.11
C LYS A 202 -28.02 -11.69 -32.02
N LEU A 203 -27.94 -11.86 -33.33
CA LEU A 203 -28.64 -10.95 -34.27
C LEU A 203 -30.15 -10.91 -34.01
N SER A 204 -30.74 -12.03 -33.59
CA SER A 204 -32.14 -12.16 -33.21
C SER A 204 -32.51 -11.51 -31.87
N GLY A 205 -31.54 -10.95 -31.13
CA GLY A 205 -31.73 -10.37 -29.80
C GLY A 205 -30.77 -10.95 -28.75
N ALA A 206 -30.84 -10.44 -27.53
CA ALA A 206 -29.99 -10.89 -26.42
C ALA A 206 -30.77 -11.70 -25.37
N THR A 207 -30.03 -12.50 -24.61
CA THR A 207 -30.55 -13.29 -23.48
C THR A 207 -29.64 -13.09 -22.26
N SER A 208 -30.24 -12.79 -21.11
CA SER A 208 -29.54 -12.60 -19.84
C SER A 208 -29.58 -13.87 -18.99
N ALA A 209 -28.47 -14.18 -18.31
CA ALA A 209 -28.37 -15.37 -17.48
C ALA A 209 -29.29 -15.32 -16.24
N ASN A 210 -29.55 -14.13 -15.71
CA ASN A 210 -30.50 -13.91 -14.61
C ASN A 210 -31.97 -13.78 -15.08
N GLY A 211 -32.26 -13.96 -16.37
CA GLY A 211 -33.61 -13.83 -16.92
C GLY A 211 -34.14 -12.39 -16.98
N ALA A 212 -33.31 -11.38 -16.69
CA ALA A 212 -33.68 -9.98 -16.76
C ALA A 212 -33.98 -9.52 -18.20
N THR A 213 -35.13 -8.87 -18.39
CA THR A 213 -35.54 -8.26 -19.67
C THR A 213 -35.41 -6.73 -19.65
N ASN A 214 -34.48 -6.17 -18.87
CA ASN A 214 -34.43 -4.72 -18.53
C ASN A 214 -35.77 -4.21 -17.99
N THR A 215 -36.05 -4.53 -16.73
CA THR A 215 -37.30 -4.16 -16.03
C THR A 215 -37.48 -2.65 -15.83
N SER A 216 -36.42 -1.84 -15.93
CA SER A 216 -36.51 -0.38 -15.76
C SER A 216 -37.28 0.36 -16.85
N THR A 217 -37.54 -0.27 -18.01
CA THR A 217 -38.31 0.33 -19.12
C THR A 217 -39.42 -0.55 -19.69
N GLY A 218 -39.48 -1.84 -19.33
CA GLY A 218 -40.41 -2.80 -19.95
C GLY A 218 -40.09 -3.11 -21.43
N ALA A 219 -38.88 -2.74 -21.90
CA ALA A 219 -38.49 -2.92 -23.28
C ALA A 219 -38.09 -4.38 -23.58
N THR A 220 -38.57 -4.93 -24.69
CA THR A 220 -38.06 -6.18 -25.24
C THR A 220 -36.83 -5.89 -26.10
N ALA A 221 -35.83 -6.77 -26.08
CA ALA A 221 -34.66 -6.64 -26.94
C ALA A 221 -35.09 -6.62 -28.41
N GLY A 222 -34.74 -5.57 -29.15
CA GLY A 222 -34.93 -5.53 -30.60
C GLY A 222 -33.88 -6.35 -31.34
N THR A 223 -34.04 -6.43 -32.66
CA THR A 223 -33.02 -7.00 -33.57
C THR A 223 -31.70 -6.24 -33.42
N ILE A 224 -30.60 -6.97 -33.27
CA ILE A 224 -29.26 -6.39 -33.21
C ILE A 224 -28.71 -6.34 -34.63
N THR A 225 -28.49 -5.13 -35.14
CA THR A 225 -27.95 -4.91 -36.50
C THR A 225 -26.42 -4.80 -36.52
N THR A 226 -25.83 -4.27 -35.45
CA THR A 226 -24.38 -4.10 -35.29
C THR A 226 -23.98 -4.40 -33.86
N PHE A 227 -22.96 -5.25 -33.68
CA PHE A 227 -22.34 -5.47 -32.38
C PHE A 227 -20.86 -5.82 -32.57
N ILE A 228 -19.98 -4.94 -32.11
CA ILE A 228 -18.52 -5.07 -32.22
C ILE A 228 -17.91 -5.08 -30.82
N CYS A 229 -17.02 -6.03 -30.56
CA CYS A 229 -16.25 -6.12 -29.33
C CYS A 229 -14.94 -5.32 -29.42
N PRO A 230 -14.35 -4.93 -28.27
CA PRO A 230 -13.09 -4.20 -28.24
C PRO A 230 -11.93 -5.03 -28.83
N ASP A 231 -12.02 -6.35 -28.71
CA ASP A 231 -11.09 -7.32 -29.30
C ASP A 231 -11.27 -7.52 -30.82
N GLY A 232 -12.26 -6.86 -31.44
CA GLY A 232 -12.51 -6.93 -32.88
C GLY A 232 -13.49 -8.01 -33.34
N ARG A 233 -14.04 -8.84 -32.45
CA ARG A 233 -15.14 -9.74 -32.83
C ARG A 233 -16.38 -8.93 -33.23
N THR A 234 -17.03 -9.33 -34.31
CA THR A 234 -18.25 -8.70 -34.83
C THR A 234 -19.34 -9.76 -34.97
N LEU A 235 -20.49 -9.52 -34.34
CA LEU A 235 -21.63 -10.43 -34.39
C LEU A 235 -22.15 -10.60 -35.82
N GLY A 236 -22.38 -11.84 -36.25
CA GLY A 236 -22.82 -12.16 -37.61
C GLY A 236 -21.70 -12.16 -38.66
N GLN A 237 -20.44 -11.99 -38.27
CA GLN A 237 -19.28 -12.04 -39.17
C GLN A 237 -18.27 -13.10 -38.71
N ASN A 238 -17.51 -13.65 -39.65
CA ASN A 238 -16.41 -14.59 -39.39
C ASN A 238 -16.79 -15.77 -38.46
N GLY A 239 -18.02 -16.29 -38.58
CA GLY A 239 -18.52 -17.39 -37.76
C GLY A 239 -18.88 -17.03 -36.32
N VAL A 240 -18.99 -15.74 -35.98
CA VAL A 240 -19.39 -15.27 -34.65
C VAL A 240 -20.92 -15.16 -34.57
N ASP A 241 -21.58 -16.26 -34.21
CA ASP A 241 -23.05 -16.31 -34.10
C ASP A 241 -23.60 -15.76 -32.78
N SER A 242 -22.75 -15.69 -31.76
CA SER A 242 -23.10 -15.11 -30.47
C SER A 242 -21.90 -14.54 -29.73
N ILE A 243 -22.16 -13.57 -28.86
CA ILE A 243 -21.15 -12.94 -28.01
C ILE A 243 -21.68 -12.89 -26.58
N ALA A 244 -20.96 -13.48 -25.63
CA ALA A 244 -21.27 -13.39 -24.21
C ALA A 244 -20.38 -12.35 -23.53
N ILE A 245 -20.98 -11.39 -22.82
CA ILE A 245 -20.28 -10.37 -22.04
C ILE A 245 -20.77 -10.40 -20.59
N LYS A 246 -19.82 -10.36 -19.65
CA LYS A 246 -20.09 -10.21 -18.23
C LYS A 246 -20.14 -8.74 -17.85
N SER A 247 -21.21 -8.33 -17.19
CA SER A 247 -21.35 -6.99 -16.59
C SER A 247 -20.34 -6.84 -15.45
N THR A 248 -19.57 -5.75 -15.48
CA THR A 248 -18.62 -5.38 -14.42
C THR A 248 -18.66 -3.89 -14.11
N HIS A 249 -19.48 -3.13 -14.83
CA HIS A 249 -19.65 -1.70 -14.56
C HIS A 249 -20.45 -1.50 -13.27
N TYR A 250 -20.20 -0.37 -12.63
CA TYR A 250 -21.02 0.14 -11.54
C TYR A 250 -20.73 1.63 -11.35
N TRP A 251 -21.52 2.27 -10.50
CA TRP A 251 -21.24 3.59 -9.97
C TRP A 251 -21.85 3.71 -8.58
N TYR A 252 -21.20 4.50 -7.72
CA TYR A 252 -21.65 4.67 -6.34
C TYR A 252 -21.15 5.97 -5.73
N TYR A 253 -21.91 6.49 -4.76
CA TYR A 253 -21.48 7.53 -3.85
C TYR A 253 -20.74 6.90 -2.67
N PRO A 254 -19.56 7.41 -2.30
CA PRO A 254 -18.67 6.75 -1.34
C PRO A 254 -19.14 6.86 0.11
N ASP A 255 -20.13 7.70 0.43
CA ASP A 255 -20.77 7.79 1.75
C ASP A 255 -21.89 6.76 1.91
N SER A 256 -22.77 6.62 0.91
CA SER A 256 -23.90 5.69 0.93
C SER A 256 -23.52 4.27 0.50
N LEU A 257 -22.46 4.12 -0.30
CA LEU A 257 -22.09 2.90 -1.03
C LEU A 257 -23.19 2.43 -1.98
N THR A 258 -24.05 3.34 -2.46
CA THR A 258 -25.11 3.05 -3.42
C THR A 258 -25.03 4.01 -4.61
N ASN A 259 -25.81 3.72 -5.66
CA ASN A 259 -26.02 4.60 -6.82
C ASN A 259 -26.94 5.81 -6.51
N THR A 260 -27.20 6.10 -5.24
CA THR A 260 -28.02 7.23 -4.80
C THR A 260 -27.24 7.99 -3.75
N GLU A 261 -27.27 9.32 -3.83
CA GLU A 261 -26.59 10.13 -2.83
C GLU A 261 -27.20 9.88 -1.45
N GLY A 262 -26.35 9.67 -0.44
CA GLY A 262 -26.81 9.37 0.90
C GLY A 262 -27.50 10.57 1.54
N THR A 263 -28.71 10.37 2.04
CA THR A 263 -29.43 11.35 2.88
C THR A 263 -29.45 10.96 4.37
N GLY A 264 -28.78 9.86 4.73
CA GLY A 264 -28.83 9.24 6.06
C GLY A 264 -27.48 8.71 6.55
N THR A 265 -27.48 7.55 7.21
CA THR A 265 -26.29 6.95 7.82
C THR A 265 -25.16 6.69 6.80
N VAL A 266 -23.94 7.16 7.13
CA VAL A 266 -22.73 6.89 6.35
C VAL A 266 -22.35 5.41 6.46
N LYS A 267 -22.36 4.69 5.34
CA LYS A 267 -21.95 3.28 5.24
C LYS A 267 -20.51 3.12 4.75
N GLY A 268 -20.08 4.03 3.88
CA GLY A 268 -18.71 4.07 3.36
C GLY A 268 -17.83 5.01 4.16
N ILE A 269 -17.39 6.11 3.55
CA ILE A 269 -16.56 7.13 4.20
C ILE A 269 -17.29 8.47 4.27
N SER A 270 -17.07 9.22 5.35
CA SER A 270 -17.70 10.54 5.54
C SER A 270 -17.16 11.56 4.52
N LYS A 271 -18.05 12.40 3.97
CA LYS A 271 -17.69 13.55 3.11
C LYS A 271 -16.72 14.53 3.79
N THR A 272 -16.70 14.56 5.12
CA THR A 272 -15.82 15.42 5.92
C THR A 272 -14.44 14.80 6.20
N SER A 273 -14.25 13.51 5.92
CA SER A 273 -13.00 12.80 6.21
C SER A 273 -11.85 13.24 5.29
N ALA A 274 -10.62 13.17 5.79
CA ALA A 274 -9.42 13.43 4.99
C ALA A 274 -9.34 12.51 3.76
N ALA A 275 -9.67 11.22 3.94
CA ALA A 275 -9.74 10.24 2.86
C ALA A 275 -10.70 10.68 1.74
N TYR A 276 -11.91 11.11 2.10
CA TYR A 276 -12.89 11.57 1.10
C TYR A 276 -12.38 12.79 0.35
N LYS A 277 -11.90 13.82 1.07
CA LYS A 277 -11.42 15.06 0.46
C LYS A 277 -10.24 14.82 -0.47
N MET A 278 -9.33 13.93 -0.10
CA MET A 278 -8.20 13.56 -0.94
C MET A 278 -8.65 12.90 -2.25
N ILE A 279 -9.59 11.95 -2.19
CA ILE A 279 -10.00 11.16 -3.36
C ILE A 279 -11.02 11.92 -4.21
N PHE A 280 -12.04 12.50 -3.59
CA PHE A 280 -13.22 13.06 -4.24
C PHE A 280 -13.25 14.60 -4.29
N GLY A 281 -12.38 15.27 -3.54
CA GLY A 281 -12.37 16.73 -3.37
C GLY A 281 -13.37 17.22 -2.32
N ASP A 282 -13.30 18.52 -2.00
CA ASP A 282 -14.28 19.18 -1.14
C ASP A 282 -15.60 19.34 -1.91
N SER A 283 -16.49 18.35 -1.84
CA SER A 283 -17.85 18.50 -2.39
C SER A 283 -18.68 19.34 -1.43
N THR A 284 -18.80 20.65 -1.70
CA THR A 284 -19.86 21.45 -1.07
C THR A 284 -21.18 21.12 -1.75
N ALA A 285 -22.27 21.03 -0.98
CA ALA A 285 -23.62 20.75 -1.47
C ALA A 285 -24.23 21.93 -2.26
N THR A 286 -23.44 22.57 -3.12
CA THR A 286 -23.86 23.70 -3.94
C THR A 286 -23.89 23.29 -5.41
N ALA A 287 -24.74 23.92 -6.21
CA ALA A 287 -25.01 23.58 -7.61
C ALA A 287 -23.77 23.57 -8.54
N ALA A 288 -22.63 24.12 -8.10
CA ALA A 288 -21.35 23.92 -8.74
C ALA A 288 -20.79 22.56 -8.28
N LYS A 289 -20.84 21.54 -9.14
CA LYS A 289 -20.23 20.22 -8.91
C LYS A 289 -18.69 20.35 -8.83
N THR A 290 -18.19 20.91 -7.74
CA THR A 290 -16.76 21.11 -7.49
C THR A 290 -16.24 19.86 -6.78
N GLY A 291 -15.35 19.12 -7.44
CA GLY A 291 -14.75 17.92 -6.90
C GLY A 291 -13.66 17.44 -7.83
N ASN A 292 -12.90 16.44 -7.39
CA ASN A 292 -11.87 15.86 -8.22
C ASN A 292 -12.48 15.17 -9.43
N LYS A 293 -11.72 15.16 -10.54
CA LYS A 293 -12.13 14.51 -11.78
C LYS A 293 -10.93 13.90 -12.48
N TYR A 294 -10.78 12.59 -12.35
CA TYR A 294 -9.67 11.85 -12.94
C TYR A 294 -10.10 10.44 -13.34
N TRP A 295 -9.36 9.89 -14.29
CA TRP A 295 -9.52 8.50 -14.71
C TRP A 295 -9.01 7.52 -13.66
N LEU A 296 -9.66 6.35 -13.60
CA LEU A 296 -9.21 5.18 -12.88
C LEU A 296 -8.78 4.14 -13.91
N ALA A 297 -7.62 3.53 -13.71
CA ALA A 297 -7.03 2.54 -14.61
C ALA A 297 -7.69 1.16 -14.47
N SER A 298 -9.01 1.12 -14.59
CA SER A 298 -9.85 -0.08 -14.51
C SER A 298 -10.96 -0.02 -15.56
N HIS A 299 -11.28 -1.16 -16.16
CA HIS A 299 -12.38 -1.29 -17.12
C HIS A 299 -13.69 -1.74 -16.46
N GLY A 300 -14.80 -1.36 -17.07
CA GLY A 300 -16.13 -1.89 -16.78
C GLY A 300 -16.87 -2.23 -18.07
N ASN A 301 -17.79 -3.17 -17.99
CA ASN A 301 -18.74 -3.46 -19.08
C ASN A 301 -20.16 -3.32 -18.55
N GLY A 302 -20.99 -2.52 -19.22
CA GLY A 302 -22.41 -2.40 -18.95
C GLY A 302 -23.23 -3.10 -20.01
N THR A 303 -23.84 -4.23 -19.66
CA THR A 303 -24.62 -5.07 -20.57
C THR A 303 -26.08 -4.63 -20.59
N CYS A 304 -26.52 -4.00 -21.68
CA CYS A 304 -27.93 -3.74 -21.96
C CYS A 304 -28.47 -4.79 -22.94
N LEU A 305 -29.76 -4.72 -23.28
CA LEU A 305 -30.43 -5.72 -24.13
C LEU A 305 -29.95 -5.76 -25.59
N ASP A 306 -29.57 -4.63 -26.16
CA ASP A 306 -29.24 -4.47 -27.58
C ASP A 306 -27.84 -3.88 -27.79
N VAL A 307 -27.21 -3.43 -26.71
CA VAL A 307 -25.90 -2.79 -26.72
C VAL A 307 -25.10 -3.19 -25.49
N CYS A 308 -23.79 -3.29 -25.64
CA CYS A 308 -22.86 -3.31 -24.52
C CYS A 308 -22.07 -2.00 -24.50
N SER A 309 -22.02 -1.36 -23.34
CA SER A 309 -21.12 -0.23 -23.11
C SER A 309 -19.80 -0.74 -22.57
N PHE A 310 -18.70 -0.29 -23.17
CA PHE A 310 -17.34 -0.53 -22.74
C PHE A 310 -16.85 0.73 -22.05
N ASN A 311 -16.52 0.60 -20.78
CA ASN A 311 -16.31 1.73 -19.87
C ASN A 311 -14.88 1.76 -19.32
N THR A 312 -14.41 2.97 -19.03
CA THR A 312 -13.25 3.21 -18.18
C THR A 312 -13.74 3.90 -16.91
N PHE A 313 -13.31 3.44 -15.74
CA PHE A 313 -13.75 4.01 -14.47
C PHE A 313 -13.17 5.42 -14.25
N CYS A 314 -13.87 6.25 -13.49
CA CYS A 314 -13.45 7.61 -13.14
C CYS A 314 -14.00 8.03 -11.78
N VAL A 315 -13.37 9.04 -11.19
CA VAL A 315 -14.00 9.92 -10.19
C VAL A 315 -14.58 11.12 -10.92
N ARG A 316 -15.80 11.53 -10.56
CA ARG A 316 -16.54 12.61 -11.23
C ARG A 316 -16.73 13.83 -10.33
N GLU A 317 -16.81 14.99 -11.00
CA GLU A 317 -17.37 16.23 -10.47
C GLU A 317 -18.72 15.94 -9.80
N GLY A 318 -18.77 15.95 -8.47
CA GLY A 318 -19.91 15.49 -7.67
C GLY A 318 -19.58 14.40 -6.64
N GLY A 319 -18.33 13.92 -6.60
CA GLY A 319 -17.83 13.09 -5.50
C GLY A 319 -18.31 11.64 -5.53
N TYR A 320 -18.41 11.04 -6.73
CA TYR A 320 -18.80 9.64 -6.90
C TYR A 320 -17.86 8.92 -7.87
N VAL A 321 -17.81 7.60 -7.73
CA VAL A 321 -17.10 6.69 -8.64
C VAL A 321 -18.06 6.26 -9.73
N ARG A 322 -17.61 6.22 -10.98
CA ARG A 322 -18.44 5.77 -12.11
C ARG A 322 -17.64 5.10 -13.21
N ALA A 323 -18.14 3.98 -13.70
CA ALA A 323 -17.80 3.46 -15.02
C ALA A 323 -18.31 4.44 -16.10
N TYR A 324 -17.40 5.20 -16.71
CA TYR A 324 -17.74 6.15 -17.76
C TYR A 324 -17.68 5.47 -19.12
N ASN A 325 -18.74 5.63 -19.91
CA ASN A 325 -18.83 5.06 -21.24
C ASN A 325 -17.81 5.71 -22.18
N THR A 326 -16.89 4.92 -22.74
CA THR A 326 -15.95 5.37 -23.76
C THR A 326 -16.40 4.92 -25.15
N TRP A 327 -17.01 3.74 -25.25
CA TRP A 327 -17.44 3.14 -26.51
C TRP A 327 -18.56 2.12 -26.32
N ASN A 328 -19.51 2.09 -27.26
CA ASN A 328 -20.55 1.07 -27.32
C ASN A 328 -20.28 0.05 -28.43
N SER A 329 -20.84 -1.15 -28.27
CA SER A 329 -20.79 -2.20 -29.29
C SER A 329 -21.46 -1.82 -30.62
N ASN A 330 -22.36 -0.82 -30.63
CA ASN A 330 -22.94 -0.23 -31.83
C ASN A 330 -22.14 0.99 -32.36
N GLU A 331 -20.85 1.03 -32.05
CA GLU A 331 -19.87 2.01 -32.53
C GLU A 331 -19.99 3.43 -31.96
N LYS A 332 -21.04 3.71 -31.16
CA LYS A 332 -21.18 5.02 -30.52
C LYS A 332 -20.00 5.30 -29.58
N SER A 333 -19.29 6.39 -29.82
CA SER A 333 -18.15 6.84 -29.03
C SER A 333 -18.50 8.03 -28.15
N TYR A 334 -17.84 8.11 -27.00
CA TYR A 334 -17.93 9.24 -26.09
C TYR A 334 -16.53 9.72 -25.76
N GLN A 335 -16.29 11.02 -25.93
CA GLN A 335 -15.00 11.63 -25.71
C GLN A 335 -15.04 12.51 -24.46
N VAL A 336 -14.07 12.33 -23.57
CA VAL A 336 -13.90 13.22 -22.42
C VAL A 336 -12.45 13.24 -21.96
N ALA A 337 -12.03 14.38 -21.41
CA ALA A 337 -10.71 14.59 -20.81
C ALA A 337 -10.85 14.66 -19.29
N PHE A 338 -10.13 13.81 -18.56
CA PHE A 338 -10.02 13.85 -17.10
C PHE A 338 -8.54 13.87 -16.68
N GLY A 339 -8.29 14.27 -15.44
CA GLY A 339 -6.98 14.19 -14.82
C GLY A 339 -6.47 12.76 -14.66
N VAL A 340 -5.21 12.63 -14.28
CA VAL A 340 -4.54 11.37 -13.99
C VAL A 340 -3.88 11.46 -12.61
N ARG A 341 -4.06 10.44 -11.77
CA ARG A 341 -3.48 10.39 -10.42
C ARG A 341 -2.46 9.27 -10.32
N ALA A 342 -1.25 9.61 -9.90
CA ALA A 342 -0.19 8.65 -9.70
C ALA A 342 -0.32 8.01 -8.31
N VAL A 343 -0.09 6.70 -8.26
CA VAL A 343 0.01 5.90 -7.05
C VAL A 343 1.37 5.23 -7.03
N VAL A 344 2.05 5.30 -5.89
CA VAL A 344 3.37 4.72 -5.69
C VAL A 344 3.33 3.76 -4.50
N PRO A 345 3.70 2.48 -4.69
CA PRO A 345 3.97 1.56 -3.59
C PRO A 345 5.29 1.92 -2.90
N VAL A 346 5.25 2.09 -1.58
CA VAL A 346 6.40 2.40 -0.72
C VAL A 346 6.54 1.35 0.40
N GLU A 347 7.74 1.22 0.97
CA GLU A 347 8.09 0.20 1.99
C GLU A 347 7.65 0.60 3.42
#